data_AF-A0A3B0U246-F1
#
_entry.id   AF-A0A3B0U246-F1
#
_cell.length_a   1.000
_cell.length_b   1.000
_cell.length_c   1.000
_cell.angle_alpha   90.00
_cell.angle_beta   90.00
_cell.angle_gamma   90.00
#
_symmetry.space_group_name_H-M   'P 1'
#
loop_
_entity.id
_entity.type
_entity.pdbx_description
1 polymer ?
#
loop_
_entity_poly.entity_id
_entity_poly.type
_entity_poly.pdbx_seq_one_letter_code
_entity_poly.pdbx_strand_id
1 'polypeptide(L)'
;MEYEKKGKLKKTIAFDFLGVLTKHDGNSFVSEEVYAQSEPNPDVIATMHTLKENGYKVIIHSTLADEIVMAYCLKHKVPIDEINNNSDYKTGNKGKPVAEVYVDDRALQYSGQSPEKLSEQIMNFKPHWK
;
A
#
# COMPACT_ATOMS: atom_id res chain seq x y z
N MET A 1 -24.18 3.89 -17.06
CA MET A 1 -23.65 2.66 -16.44
C MET A 1 -23.88 2.83 -14.95
N GLU A 2 -24.98 2.28 -14.45
CA GLU A 2 -25.35 2.39 -13.03
C GLU A 2 -24.55 1.35 -12.24
N TYR A 3 -23.83 1.81 -11.22
CA TYR A 3 -23.11 0.92 -10.32
C TYR A 3 -24.07 0.48 -9.21
N GLU A 4 -24.55 -0.75 -9.28
CA GLU A 4 -25.28 -1.39 -8.17
C GLU A 4 -24.39 -1.49 -6.94
N LYS A 5 -24.77 -0.81 -5.85
CA LYS A 5 -24.12 -0.94 -4.54
C LYS A 5 -24.51 -2.27 -3.90
N LYS A 6 -23.60 -3.25 -3.88
CA LYS A 6 -23.68 -4.37 -2.94
C LYS A 6 -23.31 -3.87 -1.54
N GLY A 7 -24.30 -3.53 -0.72
CA GLY A 7 -24.11 -3.20 0.69
C GLY A 7 -23.28 -1.93 0.95
N LYS A 8 -23.00 -1.65 2.23
CA LYS A 8 -22.11 -0.55 2.62
C LYS A 8 -20.66 -1.01 2.43
N LEU A 9 -20.02 -0.50 1.38
CA LEU A 9 -18.61 -0.77 1.11
C LEU A 9 -17.75 -0.35 2.31
N LYS A 10 -16.78 -1.20 2.67
CA LYS A 10 -15.79 -0.87 3.70
C LYS A 10 -14.87 0.21 3.15
N LYS A 11 -14.47 1.14 4.02
CA LYS A 11 -13.36 2.05 3.71
C LYS A 11 -12.08 1.22 3.62
N THR A 12 -11.32 1.43 2.57
CA THR A 12 -10.11 0.72 2.20
C THR A 12 -8.90 1.60 2.38
N ILE A 13 -7.87 1.06 3.04
CA ILE A 13 -6.54 1.66 3.12
C ILE A 13 -5.58 0.77 2.33
N ALA A 14 -4.85 1.36 1.39
CA ALA A 14 -3.80 0.70 0.63
C ALA A 14 -2.44 1.05 1.24
N PHE A 15 -1.68 0.04 1.66
CA PHE A 15 -0.33 0.20 2.17
C PHE A 15 0.67 -0.28 1.13
N ASP A 16 1.71 0.50 0.88
CA ASP A 16 2.87 0.03 0.13
C ASP A 16 3.56 -1.13 0.85
N PHE A 17 4.26 -1.96 0.09
CA PHE A 17 4.99 -3.10 0.65
C PHE A 17 6.45 -2.74 0.98
N LEU A 18 7.16 -2.07 0.07
CA LEU A 18 8.61 -1.93 0.10
C LEU A 18 9.05 -0.59 0.70
N GLY A 19 9.38 -0.63 1.99
CA GLY A 19 9.78 0.54 2.78
C GLY A 19 8.65 1.14 3.62
N VAL A 20 7.43 0.60 3.47
CA VAL A 20 6.33 0.74 4.45
C VAL A 20 6.19 -0.53 5.30
N LEU A 21 5.70 -1.63 4.73
CA LEU A 21 5.51 -2.89 5.48
C LEU A 21 6.84 -3.57 5.80
N THR A 22 7.77 -3.59 4.85
CA THR A 22 9.14 -4.08 5.04
C THR A 22 10.06 -2.89 5.29
N LYS A 23 11.03 -3.01 6.20
CA LYS A 23 12.04 -1.96 6.36
C LYS A 23 12.99 -2.01 5.16
N HIS A 24 13.09 -0.89 4.43
CA HIS A 24 13.95 -0.75 3.27
C HIS A 24 15.08 0.23 3.60
N ASP A 25 16.34 -0.17 3.37
CA ASP A 25 17.53 0.64 3.69
C ASP A 25 17.91 1.64 2.58
N GLY A 26 17.21 1.61 1.45
CA GLY A 26 17.38 2.53 0.34
C GLY A 26 18.27 2.04 -0.78
N ASN A 27 18.78 0.81 -0.69
CA ASN A 27 19.38 0.14 -1.83
C ASN A 27 18.29 -0.29 -2.82
N SER A 28 18.52 -0.04 -4.11
CA SER A 28 17.62 -0.34 -5.25
C SER A 28 16.85 -1.64 -5.09
N PHE A 29 15.63 -1.73 -5.65
CA PHE A 29 14.80 -2.94 -5.80
C PHE A 29 15.62 -4.22 -5.64
N VAL A 30 15.69 -4.71 -4.41
CA VAL A 30 16.49 -5.87 -4.08
C VAL A 30 15.79 -7.11 -4.62
N SER A 31 16.50 -8.23 -4.77
CA SER A 31 15.87 -9.46 -5.22
C SER A 31 14.74 -9.87 -4.27
N GLU A 32 13.77 -10.63 -4.79
CA GLU A 32 12.64 -11.17 -4.03
C GLU A 32 13.10 -11.92 -2.76
N GLU A 33 14.28 -12.55 -2.81
CA GLU A 33 14.88 -13.27 -1.69
C GLU A 33 15.25 -12.37 -0.52
N VAL A 34 15.69 -11.14 -0.77
CA VAL A 34 16.03 -10.19 0.30
C VAL A 34 14.77 -9.75 1.02
N TYR A 35 13.67 -9.51 0.30
CA TYR A 35 12.40 -9.16 0.93
C TYR A 35 11.81 -10.31 1.74
N ALA A 36 11.91 -11.55 1.24
CA ALA A 36 11.45 -12.73 1.97
C ALA A 36 12.17 -12.94 3.32
N GLN A 37 13.35 -12.35 3.48
CA GLN A 37 14.16 -12.40 4.70
C GLN A 37 14.01 -11.16 5.59
N SER A 38 13.39 -10.09 5.09
CA SER A 38 13.22 -8.84 5.83
C SER A 38 12.20 -8.99 6.96
N GLU A 39 12.51 -8.43 8.13
CA GLU A 39 11.53 -8.34 9.22
C GLU A 39 10.50 -7.23 8.92
N PRO A 40 9.22 -7.47 9.23
CA PRO A 40 8.20 -6.47 8.99
C PRO A 40 8.33 -5.30 9.97
N ASN A 41 7.79 -4.16 9.57
CA ASN A 41 7.66 -3.00 10.43
C ASN A 41 6.54 -3.24 11.46
N PRO A 42 6.86 -3.41 12.76
CA PRO A 42 5.87 -3.77 13.77
C PRO A 42 4.80 -2.69 13.97
N ASP A 43 5.16 -1.41 13.80
CA ASP A 43 4.23 -0.29 13.96
C ASP A 43 3.18 -0.27 12.84
N VAL A 44 3.60 -0.63 11.62
CA VAL A 44 2.69 -0.76 10.47
C VAL A 44 1.76 -1.96 10.67
N ILE A 45 2.27 -3.11 11.13
CA ILE A 45 1.44 -4.28 11.46
C ILE A 45 0.40 -3.92 12.53
N ALA A 46 0.82 -3.27 13.62
CA ALA A 46 -0.08 -2.84 14.69
C ALA A 46 -1.18 -1.90 14.16
N THR A 47 -0.79 -0.95 13.30
CA THR A 47 -1.73 -0.03 12.63
C THR A 47 -2.75 -0.78 11.78
N MET A 48 -2.32 -1.77 10.99
CA MET A 48 -3.22 -2.59 10.16
C MET A 48 -4.21 -3.38 11.01
N HIS A 49 -3.77 -3.94 12.15
CA HIS A 49 -4.67 -4.60 13.10
C HIS A 49 -5.75 -3.63 13.62
N THR A 50 -5.34 -2.46 14.13
CA THR A 50 -6.28 -1.44 14.62
C THR A 50 -7.27 -1.02 13.53
N LEU A 51 -6.83 -0.86 12.28
CA LEU A 51 -7.73 -0.53 11.16
C LEU A 51 -8.77 -1.64 10.93
N LYS A 52 -8.36 -2.91 10.90
CA LYS A 52 -9.30 -4.03 10.74
C LYS A 52 -10.28 -4.14 11.90
N GLU A 53 -9.84 -3.95 13.14
CA GLU A 53 -10.70 -3.92 14.33
C GLU A 53 -11.77 -2.83 14.23
N ASN A 54 -11.46 -1.73 13.54
CA ASN A 54 -12.38 -0.62 13.27
C ASN A 54 -13.19 -0.80 11.97
N GLY A 55 -13.18 -1.99 11.37
CA GLY A 55 -14.00 -2.34 10.21
C GLY A 55 -13.48 -1.85 8.86
N TYR A 56 -12.24 -1.36 8.80
CA TYR A 56 -11.59 -1.02 7.54
C TYR A 56 -11.15 -2.28 6.79
N LYS A 57 -11.04 -2.14 5.47
CA LYS A 57 -10.37 -3.08 4.60
C LYS A 57 -8.92 -2.66 4.44
N VAL A 58 -8.00 -3.60 4.55
CA VAL A 58 -6.56 -3.37 4.43
C VAL A 58 -6.06 -4.10 3.19
N ILE A 59 -5.44 -3.36 2.28
CA ILE A 59 -4.88 -3.88 1.03
C ILE A 59 -3.39 -3.59 1.01
N ILE A 60 -2.60 -4.55 0.53
CA ILE A 60 -1.22 -4.28 0.12
C ILE A 60 -1.22 -3.86 -1.34
N HIS A 61 -0.61 -2.72 -1.62
CA HIS A 61 -0.33 -2.27 -2.98
C HIS A 61 1.18 -2.37 -3.20
N SER A 62 1.62 -3.17 -4.15
CA SER A 62 3.03 -3.48 -4.34
C SER A 62 3.34 -3.66 -5.81
N THR A 63 4.60 -3.36 -6.18
CA THR A 63 5.14 -3.73 -7.49
C THR A 63 5.56 -5.20 -7.57
N LEU A 64 5.61 -5.93 -6.45
CA LEU A 64 5.91 -7.36 -6.42
C LEU A 64 4.71 -8.21 -6.83
N ALA A 65 4.99 -9.43 -7.27
CA ALA A 65 3.96 -10.42 -7.58
C ALA A 65 3.13 -10.78 -6.32
N ASP A 66 1.83 -11.01 -6.52
CA ASP A 66 0.88 -11.25 -5.43
C ASP A 66 1.25 -12.50 -4.62
N GLU A 67 1.81 -13.53 -5.25
CA GLU A 67 2.23 -14.77 -4.59
C GLU A 67 3.34 -14.55 -3.57
N ILE A 68 4.28 -13.64 -3.88
CA ILE A 68 5.41 -13.31 -3.00
C ILE A 68 4.92 -12.54 -1.80
N VAL A 69 4.10 -11.51 -2.03
CA VAL A 69 3.49 -10.70 -0.97
C VAL A 69 2.61 -11.57 -0.08
N MET A 70 1.83 -12.48 -0.66
CA MET A 70 0.98 -13.41 0.09
C MET A 70 1.81 -14.34 0.96
N ALA A 71 2.85 -14.97 0.42
CA ALA A 71 3.74 -15.84 1.19
C ALA A 71 4.38 -15.12 2.37
N TYR A 72 4.84 -13.88 2.16
CA TYR A 72 5.36 -13.03 3.21
C TYR A 72 4.31 -12.72 4.30
N CYS A 73 3.12 -12.29 3.89
CA CYS A 73 2.03 -11.96 4.82
C CYS A 73 1.60 -13.17 5.66
N LEU A 74 1.55 -14.37 5.07
CA LEU A 74 1.27 -15.62 5.80
C LEU A 74 2.35 -15.95 6.83
N LYS A 75 3.63 -15.88 6.42
CA LYS A 75 4.78 -16.14 7.30
C LYS A 75 4.78 -15.21 8.53
N HIS A 76 4.52 -13.93 8.30
CA HIS A 76 4.60 -12.89 9.34
C HIS A 76 3.24 -12.52 9.97
N LYS A 77 2.16 -13.24 9.61
CA LYS A 77 0.79 -13.01 10.11
C LYS A 77 0.29 -11.58 9.89
N VAL A 78 0.62 -10.99 8.75
CA VAL A 78 0.20 -9.62 8.39
C VAL A 78 -1.31 -9.61 8.08
N PRO A 79 -2.10 -8.73 8.70
CA PRO A 79 -3.55 -8.78 8.60
C PRO A 79 -4.04 -8.04 7.34
N ILE A 80 -4.09 -8.72 6.20
CA ILE A 80 -4.52 -8.13 4.91
C ILE A 80 -5.85 -8.72 4.44
N ASP A 81 -6.54 -8.04 3.52
CA ASP A 81 -7.75 -8.54 2.85
C ASP A 81 -7.48 -8.90 1.39
N GLU A 82 -6.75 -8.06 0.66
CA GLU A 82 -6.40 -8.26 -0.75
C GLU A 82 -5.00 -7.70 -1.05
N ILE A 83 -4.45 -8.06 -2.21
CA ILE A 83 -3.19 -7.56 -2.76
C ILE A 83 -3.49 -6.97 -4.14
N ASN A 84 -3.02 -5.75 -4.40
CA ASN A 84 -3.10 -5.02 -5.67
C ASN A 84 -4.50 -4.79 -6.27
N ASN A 85 -5.55 -5.34 -5.67
CA ASN A 85 -6.92 -5.28 -6.14
C ASN A 85 -7.88 -4.94 -5.01
N ASN A 86 -9.00 -4.31 -5.35
CA ASN A 86 -10.12 -4.13 -4.43
C ASN A 86 -11.41 -4.70 -5.05
N SER A 87 -11.77 -5.93 -4.69
CA SER A 87 -12.92 -6.66 -5.23
C SER A 87 -14.29 -6.02 -4.98
N ASP A 88 -14.37 -5.03 -4.08
CA ASP A 88 -15.59 -4.24 -3.84
C ASP A 88 -15.93 -3.32 -5.02
N TYR A 89 -14.97 -3.08 -5.92
CA TYR A 89 -15.10 -2.18 -7.05
C TYR A 89 -14.83 -2.93 -8.36
N LYS A 90 -15.72 -2.75 -9.34
CA LYS A 90 -15.49 -3.20 -10.72
C LYS A 90 -14.78 -2.11 -11.49
N THR A 91 -13.45 -2.11 -11.48
CA THR A 91 -12.62 -1.19 -12.25
C THR A 91 -12.05 -1.87 -13.50
N GLY A 92 -11.77 -1.09 -14.55
CA GLY A 92 -11.10 -1.58 -15.75
C GLY A 92 -9.59 -1.77 -15.60
N ASN A 93 -8.99 -1.16 -14.56
CA ASN A 93 -7.57 -1.26 -14.26
C ASN A 93 -7.35 -2.17 -13.04
N LYS A 94 -6.66 -3.30 -13.26
CA LYS A 94 -6.37 -4.29 -12.22
C LYS A 94 -5.16 -3.94 -11.33
N GLY A 95 -4.36 -2.94 -11.72
CA GLY A 95 -3.09 -2.64 -11.07
C GLY A 95 -3.12 -1.46 -10.10
N LYS A 96 -4.26 -0.81 -9.88
CA LYS A 96 -4.40 0.27 -8.89
C LYS A 96 -5.71 0.08 -8.11
N PRO A 97 -5.66 -0.38 -6.86
CA PRO A 97 -6.87 -0.60 -6.08
C PRO A 97 -7.55 0.74 -5.74
N VAL A 98 -8.87 0.76 -5.71
CA VAL A 98 -9.63 1.91 -5.18
C VAL A 98 -9.46 1.92 -3.67
N ALA A 99 -8.98 3.04 -3.10
CA ALA A 99 -8.76 3.21 -1.68
C ALA A 99 -9.04 4.65 -1.23
N GLU A 100 -9.42 4.83 0.04
CA GLU A 100 -9.59 6.12 0.68
C GLU A 100 -8.25 6.81 0.96
N VAL A 101 -7.23 6.01 1.31
CA VAL A 101 -5.87 6.49 1.62
C VAL A 101 -4.84 5.51 1.07
N TYR A 102 -3.75 6.05 0.52
CA TYR A 102 -2.53 5.32 0.19
C TYR A 102 -1.45 5.69 1.21
N VAL A 103 -0.87 4.69 1.86
CA VAL A 103 0.27 4.84 2.78
C VAL A 103 1.49 4.31 2.06
N ASP A 104 2.37 5.20 1.62
CA ASP A 104 3.46 4.89 0.69
C ASP A 104 4.65 5.79 1.02
N ASP A 105 5.84 5.19 1.09
CA ASP A 105 7.08 5.83 1.50
C ASP A 105 7.68 6.74 0.40
N ARG A 106 7.12 6.67 -0.81
CA ARG A 106 7.42 7.50 -1.99
C ARG A 106 6.25 8.40 -2.41
N ALA A 107 5.22 8.57 -1.58
CA ALA A 107 4.07 9.40 -1.93
C ALA A 107 4.31 10.91 -1.70
N LEU A 108 3.89 11.70 -2.69
CA LEU A 108 3.64 13.13 -2.56
C LEU A 108 2.14 13.38 -2.75
N GLN A 109 1.48 13.97 -1.74
CA GLN A 109 0.05 14.29 -1.86
C GLN A 109 -0.15 15.47 -2.81
N TYR A 110 -0.93 15.26 -3.87
CA TYR A 110 -1.47 16.35 -4.66
C TYR A 110 -2.69 16.96 -3.98
N SER A 111 -2.64 18.25 -3.70
CA SER A 111 -3.69 19.03 -3.02
C SER A 111 -4.04 20.32 -3.78
N GLY A 112 -3.70 20.41 -5.07
CA GLY A 112 -3.95 21.59 -5.90
C GLY A 112 -2.78 22.57 -5.99
N GLN A 113 -1.54 22.08 -5.86
CA GLN A 113 -0.33 22.89 -6.04
C GLN A 113 -0.24 23.47 -7.47
N SER A 114 0.39 24.64 -7.62
CA SER A 114 0.77 25.16 -8.94
C SER A 114 1.82 24.25 -9.61
N PRO A 115 1.99 24.32 -10.95
CA PRO A 115 3.02 23.55 -11.63
C PRO A 115 4.42 23.74 -11.03
N GLU A 116 4.80 24.98 -10.73
CA GLU A 116 6.12 25.32 -10.18
C GLU A 116 6.31 24.69 -8.80
N LYS A 117 5.27 24.78 -7.95
CA LYS A 117 5.34 24.23 -6.60
C LYS A 117 5.39 22.72 -6.60
N LEU A 118 4.58 22.07 -7.44
CA LEU A 118 4.58 20.62 -7.56
C LEU A 118 5.93 20.12 -8.09
N SER A 119 6.49 20.75 -9.12
CA SER A 119 7.82 20.41 -9.65
C SER A 119 8.91 20.59 -8.59
N GLU A 120 8.90 21.68 -7.83
CA GLU A 120 9.85 21.90 -6.73
C GLU A 120 9.75 20.78 -5.68
N GLN A 121 8.53 20.39 -5.28
CA GLN A 121 8.31 19.31 -4.31
C GLN A 121 8.81 17.97 -4.83
N ILE A 122 8.58 17.67 -6.11
CA ILE A 122 9.07 16.43 -6.75
C ILE A 122 10.60 16.41 -6.79
N MET A 123 11.24 17.47 -7.28
CA MET A 123 12.70 17.53 -7.42
C MET A 123 13.44 17.42 -6.08
N ASN A 124 12.82 17.90 -5.00
CA ASN A 124 13.39 17.88 -3.66
C ASN A 124 12.82 16.75 -2.78
N PHE A 125 12.01 15.84 -3.33
CA PHE A 125 11.37 14.79 -2.56
C PHE A 125 12.43 13.85 -1.96
N LYS A 126 12.28 13.59 -0.65
CA LYS A 126 13.08 12.58 0.06
C LYS A 126 12.13 11.51 0.58
N PRO A 127 12.32 10.25 0.17
CA PRO A 127 11.56 9.17 0.74
C PRO A 127 11.87 8.98 2.23
N HIS A 128 10.97 8.31 2.97
CA HIS A 128 11.07 8.16 4.43
C HIS A 128 12.42 7.60 4.93
N TRP A 129 13.05 6.70 4.17
CA TRP A 129 14.31 6.05 4.56
C TRP A 129 15.59 6.84 4.24
N LYS A 130 15.49 8.05 3.66
CA LYS A 130 16.63 8.92 3.30
C LYS A 130 16.68 10.21 4.11
#